data_AF-A0A8R7UYY8-F1
#
_entry.id   AF-A0A8R7UYY8-F1
#
_cell.length_a   1.000
_cell.length_b   1.000
_cell.length_c   1.000
_cell.angle_alpha   90.00
_cell.angle_beta   90.00
_cell.angle_gamma   90.00
#
_symmetry.space_group_name_H-M   'P 1'
#
loop_
_entity.id
_entity.type
_entity.pdbx_description
1 polymer ?
#
loop_
_entity_poly.entity_id
_entity_poly.type
_entity_poly.pdbx_seq_one_letter_code
_entity_poly.pdbx_strand_id
1 'polypeptide(L)'
;MTGGTRICRRGKTVHPFASLDAVRCCARAGSSRNPFDRSLPSNRYMPTHHNPHSRSLLPLVRRRRHVHISDRRRRHRVAMVSWSEDSGSSEGSHGRYYQYATSGSDNGIMQIPATTDDSEFEGKDFVLCHEHWKRAERLVAFEGIYTGRRFLACAVKDGKNCGLVEWVDPSWPATMENALSKLWDMYEESKRNRTEDNLMNSFAVHNLTQEKIKLQASYDKLVGDVQALLDENERRAQMERKPDESKLQEKYDMVKNLTVSQASVIRNMKLKLVEEKTKLQAHIDELEKVVEQTKAKLNGIKAILDE
;
A
#
# COMPACT_ATOMS: atom_id res chain seq x y z
N MET A 1 66.12 38.96 23.14
CA MET A 1 67.13 38.08 22.52
C MET A 1 66.80 36.68 23.04
N THR A 2 66.36 35.66 22.29
CA THR A 2 66.69 35.17 20.95
C THR A 2 65.58 34.21 20.45
N GLY A 3 65.31 34.21 19.14
CA GLY A 3 64.73 33.07 18.39
C GLY A 3 63.19 33.00 18.33
N GLY A 4 62.53 32.84 17.19
CA GLY A 4 62.96 32.71 15.80
C GLY A 4 61.71 32.65 14.91
N THR A 5 61.62 33.55 13.94
CA THR A 5 60.49 33.66 13.01
C THR A 5 60.70 32.73 11.83
N ARG A 6 59.79 31.78 11.59
CA ARG A 6 59.69 31.08 10.30
C ARG A 6 58.54 31.68 9.49
N ILE A 7 58.93 32.40 8.44
CA ILE A 7 58.06 32.94 7.39
C ILE A 7 57.58 31.78 6.52
N CYS A 8 56.27 31.59 6.42
CA CYS A 8 55.66 30.75 5.40
C CYS A 8 55.16 31.65 4.26
N ARG A 9 55.70 31.43 3.05
CA ARG A 9 55.32 32.10 1.81
C ARG A 9 53.89 31.70 1.42
N ARG A 10 52.94 32.61 1.61
CA ARG A 10 51.86 33.01 0.69
C ARG A 10 50.85 33.80 1.51
N GLY A 11 50.75 35.08 1.21
CA GLY A 11 49.88 36.00 1.93
C GLY A 11 48.41 35.57 1.89
N LYS A 12 47.79 35.58 3.07
CA LYS A 12 46.47 36.13 3.35
C LYS A 12 46.35 36.26 4.87
N THR A 13 46.07 37.47 5.30
CA THR A 13 45.74 37.85 6.68
C THR A 13 44.45 37.16 7.12
N VAL A 14 44.46 36.51 8.28
CA VAL A 14 43.26 36.02 8.98
C VAL A 14 43.24 36.68 10.36
N HIS A 15 42.19 37.44 10.65
CA HIS A 15 41.92 37.97 11.99
C HIS A 15 41.38 36.85 12.90
N PRO A 16 41.68 36.88 14.22
CA PRO A 16 41.28 35.83 15.14
C PRO A 16 39.86 36.08 15.67
N PHE A 17 39.02 35.05 15.72
CA PHE A 17 37.90 34.79 16.66
C PHE A 17 36.79 33.96 15.99
N ALA A 18 36.87 32.63 16.13
CA ALA A 18 35.79 31.62 16.14
C ALA A 18 36.46 30.23 16.24
N SER A 19 36.75 29.71 17.43
CA SER A 19 35.93 28.71 18.17
C SER A 19 35.58 27.49 17.30
N LEU A 20 36.42 26.46 17.31
CA LEU A 20 36.25 25.19 18.06
C LEU A 20 35.18 24.27 17.45
N ASP A 21 35.60 23.33 16.60
CA ASP A 21 35.19 21.92 16.67
C ASP A 21 36.06 21.06 15.72
N ALA A 22 36.92 20.23 16.31
CA ALA A 22 37.62 19.14 15.63
C ALA A 22 37.91 18.02 16.64
N VAL A 23 37.20 16.89 16.51
CA VAL A 23 37.50 15.61 17.20
C VAL A 23 37.19 14.50 16.18
N ARG A 24 38.25 13.93 15.55
CA ARG A 24 38.76 12.53 15.69
C ARG A 24 37.78 11.42 15.26
N CYS A 25 38.16 10.31 14.62
CA CYS A 25 39.46 9.67 14.40
C CYS A 25 39.28 8.55 13.35
N CYS A 26 40.35 8.21 12.62
CA CYS A 26 40.47 6.99 11.81
C CYS A 26 40.79 5.76 12.67
N ALA A 27 40.31 4.57 12.28
CA ALA A 27 41.05 3.31 12.43
C ALA A 27 40.50 2.22 11.50
N ARG A 28 41.41 1.59 10.74
CA ARG A 28 41.26 0.47 9.81
C ARG A 28 41.82 -0.78 10.52
N ALA A 29 41.19 -1.94 10.37
CA ALA A 29 41.80 -3.24 10.71
C ALA A 29 41.61 -4.22 9.53
N GLY A 30 42.73 -4.80 9.05
CA GLY A 30 42.74 -6.06 8.26
C GLY A 30 42.50 -7.26 9.20
N SER A 31 42.62 -8.53 8.83
CA SER A 31 43.10 -9.31 7.68
C SER A 31 42.78 -10.78 8.02
N SER A 32 42.39 -11.66 7.09
CA SER A 32 42.80 -13.10 7.07
C SER A 32 42.09 -13.94 5.98
N ARG A 33 42.90 -14.39 5.00
CA ARG A 33 42.91 -15.70 4.27
C ARG A 33 41.86 -16.03 3.15
N ASN A 34 42.37 -15.98 1.90
CA ASN A 34 42.11 -16.90 0.76
C ASN A 34 42.65 -18.34 1.09
N PRO A 35 42.44 -19.44 0.31
CA PRO A 35 42.08 -19.55 -1.13
C PRO A 35 41.12 -20.73 -1.51
N PHE A 36 40.41 -20.65 -2.64
CA PHE A 36 40.33 -21.75 -3.62
C PHE A 36 39.74 -21.20 -4.93
N ASP A 37 40.61 -21.16 -5.92
CA ASP A 37 40.35 -20.90 -7.34
C ASP A 37 40.36 -22.26 -8.07
N ARG A 38 39.77 -22.31 -9.28
CA ARG A 38 39.56 -23.45 -10.22
C ARG A 38 38.11 -23.98 -10.24
N SER A 39 37.36 -24.04 -11.33
CA SER A 39 37.60 -23.85 -12.77
C SER A 39 36.24 -23.70 -13.50
N LEU A 40 36.19 -22.92 -14.57
CA LEU A 40 35.18 -23.09 -15.66
C LEU A 40 35.53 -24.33 -16.52
N PRO A 41 34.58 -24.84 -17.32
CA PRO A 41 34.65 -24.49 -18.75
C PRO A 41 33.31 -24.24 -19.46
N SER A 42 33.31 -23.15 -20.24
CA SER A 42 32.87 -22.99 -21.64
C SER A 42 32.02 -24.08 -22.32
N ASN A 43 30.84 -23.69 -22.82
CA ASN A 43 30.46 -23.85 -24.25
C ASN A 43 29.24 -22.95 -24.56
N ARG A 44 29.41 -21.82 -25.27
CA ARG A 44 29.16 -21.65 -26.72
C ARG A 44 27.92 -22.37 -27.24
N TYR A 45 26.86 -21.62 -27.55
CA TYR A 45 26.27 -21.53 -28.89
C TYR A 45 25.37 -20.27 -28.97
N MET A 46 25.66 -19.40 -29.93
CA MET A 46 24.78 -18.38 -30.49
C MET A 46 24.71 -18.65 -31.99
N PRO A 47 23.59 -18.32 -32.66
CA PRO A 47 23.67 -17.22 -33.62
C PRO A 47 22.48 -16.24 -33.60
N THR A 48 22.81 -14.94 -33.56
CA THR A 48 22.42 -13.84 -34.50
C THR A 48 21.15 -14.00 -35.35
N HIS A 49 20.33 -12.99 -35.71
CA HIS A 49 20.42 -11.52 -35.76
C HIS A 49 18.99 -11.02 -36.11
N HIS A 50 18.50 -9.94 -35.49
CA HIS A 50 18.03 -8.74 -36.23
C HIS A 50 17.47 -7.68 -35.29
N ASN A 51 18.09 -6.50 -35.36
CA ASN A 51 17.56 -5.20 -34.93
C ASN A 51 17.47 -4.35 -36.20
N PRO A 52 16.44 -3.50 -36.32
CA PRO A 52 16.80 -2.13 -36.68
C PRO A 52 15.90 -1.08 -35.99
N HIS A 53 16.54 -0.18 -35.23
CA HIS A 53 16.58 1.27 -35.44
C HIS A 53 16.67 2.05 -34.12
N SER A 54 17.83 2.66 -33.92
CA SER A 54 18.10 3.67 -32.90
C SER A 54 17.50 5.02 -33.31
N ARG A 55 16.81 5.71 -32.38
CA ARG A 55 16.82 7.19 -32.34
C ARG A 55 16.89 7.72 -30.90
N SER A 56 17.95 8.49 -30.71
CA SER A 56 18.37 9.41 -29.66
C SER A 56 17.30 10.06 -28.75
N LEU A 57 17.63 9.99 -27.45
CA LEU A 57 17.39 10.87 -26.29
C LEU A 57 16.95 12.33 -26.53
N LEU A 58 16.01 12.82 -25.70
CA LEU A 58 16.16 13.93 -24.72
C LEU A 58 14.93 14.01 -23.77
N PRO A 59 15.05 14.60 -22.55
CA PRO A 59 14.15 14.36 -21.42
C PRO A 59 13.00 15.39 -21.31
N LEU A 60 11.76 14.90 -21.19
CA LEU A 60 10.59 15.74 -20.90
C LEU A 60 10.24 15.65 -19.41
N VAL A 61 10.63 16.69 -18.69
CA VAL A 61 10.07 17.05 -17.38
C VAL A 61 8.57 17.27 -17.54
N ARG A 62 7.74 16.39 -16.95
CA ARG A 62 6.30 16.66 -16.79
C ARG A 62 5.85 16.41 -15.35
N ARG A 63 5.39 17.51 -14.77
CA ARG A 63 4.83 17.74 -13.43
C ARG A 63 3.92 16.60 -12.94
N ARG A 64 4.14 16.19 -11.69
CA ARG A 64 3.15 15.52 -10.83
C ARG A 64 1.82 16.29 -10.89
N ARG A 65 0.77 15.65 -11.39
CA ARG A 65 -0.61 16.01 -11.02
C ARG A 65 -1.06 15.00 -9.97
N HIS A 66 -1.35 15.51 -8.77
CA HIS A 66 -2.15 14.79 -7.79
C HIS A 66 -3.50 14.47 -8.42
N VAL A 67 -3.80 13.19 -8.60
CA VAL A 67 -5.16 12.72 -8.86
C VAL A 67 -5.66 12.13 -7.55
N HIS A 68 -6.63 12.80 -6.94
CA HIS A 68 -7.39 12.27 -5.83
C HIS A 68 -8.04 10.95 -6.26
N ILE A 69 -7.66 9.84 -5.63
CA ILE A 69 -8.39 8.57 -5.71
C ILE A 69 -9.65 8.78 -4.89
N SER A 70 -10.74 9.14 -5.55
CA SER A 70 -12.08 9.01 -4.99
C SER A 70 -12.49 7.55 -5.07
N ASP A 71 -12.65 6.92 -3.91
CA ASP A 71 -13.16 5.56 -3.74
C ASP A 71 -14.61 5.48 -4.30
N ARG A 72 -14.72 5.16 -5.59
CA ARG A 72 -15.99 4.77 -6.22
C ARG A 72 -16.23 3.31 -5.88
N ARG A 73 -16.95 3.06 -4.77
CA ARG A 73 -17.71 1.82 -4.59
C ARG A 73 -18.75 1.71 -5.71
N ARG A 74 -18.36 1.19 -6.87
CA ARG A 74 -19.31 0.64 -7.85
C ARG A 74 -19.90 -0.62 -7.23
N ARG A 75 -21.07 -0.50 -6.60
CA ARG A 75 -21.97 -1.63 -6.41
C ARG A 75 -22.41 -2.07 -7.80
N HIS A 76 -21.68 -3.01 -8.41
CA HIS A 76 -22.21 -3.79 -9.52
C HIS A 76 -23.28 -4.69 -8.92
N ARG A 77 -24.54 -4.28 -9.07
CA ARG A 77 -25.69 -5.15 -8.85
C ARG A 77 -25.70 -6.12 -10.03
N VAL A 78 -25.01 -7.25 -9.89
CA VAL A 78 -25.15 -8.38 -10.80
C VAL A 78 -26.56 -8.92 -10.57
N ALA A 79 -27.45 -8.70 -11.54
CA ALA A 79 -28.71 -9.42 -11.57
C ALA A 79 -28.37 -10.87 -11.94
N MET A 80 -28.22 -11.72 -10.94
CA MET A 80 -28.19 -13.16 -11.10
C MET A 80 -29.57 -13.56 -11.61
N VAL A 81 -29.65 -14.01 -12.86
CA VAL A 81 -30.87 -14.65 -13.37
C VAL A 81 -31.03 -15.94 -12.58
N SER A 82 -32.04 -15.98 -11.72
CA SER A 82 -32.38 -17.13 -10.89
C SER A 82 -32.98 -18.21 -11.80
N TRP A 83 -32.15 -19.14 -12.25
CA TRP A 83 -32.64 -20.43 -12.71
C TRP A 83 -32.79 -21.30 -11.47
N SER A 84 -34.01 -21.73 -11.18
CA SER A 84 -34.27 -22.69 -10.10
C SER A 84 -33.61 -24.01 -10.49
N GLU A 85 -32.46 -24.30 -9.90
CA GLU A 85 -31.84 -25.62 -9.94
C GLU A 85 -32.54 -26.49 -8.90
N ASP A 86 -33.51 -27.30 -9.36
CA ASP A 86 -34.06 -28.36 -8.54
C ASP A 86 -32.92 -29.33 -8.18
N SER A 87 -32.53 -29.29 -6.92
CA SER A 87 -31.44 -30.07 -6.35
C SER A 87 -31.91 -31.50 -6.11
N GLY A 88 -31.78 -32.34 -7.12
CA GLY A 88 -31.86 -33.80 -7.00
C GLY A 88 -30.46 -34.41 -6.88
N SER A 89 -29.81 -34.31 -5.72
CA SER A 89 -28.62 -35.10 -5.44
C SER A 89 -29.01 -36.56 -5.27
N SER A 90 -28.68 -37.39 -6.26
CA SER A 90 -28.48 -38.82 -6.06
C SER A 90 -27.06 -39.15 -6.48
N GLU A 91 -26.20 -39.35 -5.49
CA GLU A 91 -24.93 -40.03 -5.68
C GLU A 91 -25.23 -41.47 -6.13
N GLY A 92 -24.96 -41.75 -7.40
CA GLY A 92 -25.09 -43.07 -7.98
C GLY A 92 -24.13 -43.23 -9.14
N SER A 93 -23.02 -43.92 -8.90
CA SER A 93 -22.10 -44.41 -9.91
C SER A 93 -22.86 -45.10 -11.05
N HIS A 94 -23.09 -44.43 -12.17
CA HIS A 94 -23.66 -45.03 -13.36
C HIS A 94 -22.92 -44.58 -14.62
N GLY A 95 -21.80 -45.26 -14.89
CA GLY A 95 -21.54 -45.67 -16.26
C GLY A 95 -22.58 -46.71 -16.66
N ARG A 96 -23.69 -46.29 -17.26
CA ARG A 96 -24.60 -47.17 -17.99
C ARG A 96 -25.26 -46.43 -19.17
N TYR A 97 -24.48 -46.42 -20.22
CA TYR A 97 -24.83 -46.33 -21.63
C TYR A 97 -26.18 -47.06 -21.94
N TYR A 98 -27.14 -46.30 -22.50
CA TYR A 98 -28.34 -46.69 -23.28
C TYR A 98 -29.46 -47.46 -22.55
N GLN A 99 -30.54 -46.74 -22.15
CA GLN A 99 -31.89 -47.34 -22.07
C GLN A 99 -33.03 -46.29 -22.03
N TYR A 100 -33.20 -45.49 -23.09
CA TYR A 100 -34.45 -44.72 -23.28
C TYR A 100 -35.47 -45.54 -24.07
N ALA A 101 -35.85 -46.67 -23.50
CA ALA A 101 -37.10 -47.41 -23.67
C ALA A 101 -36.89 -48.76 -22.96
N THR A 102 -37.71 -49.03 -21.96
CA THR A 102 -37.79 -50.31 -21.23
C THR A 102 -36.75 -50.51 -20.11
N SER A 103 -36.81 -49.77 -18.99
CA SER A 103 -36.38 -50.34 -17.71
C SER A 103 -37.13 -49.72 -16.53
N GLY A 104 -37.72 -50.59 -15.72
CA GLY A 104 -38.57 -50.27 -14.57
C GLY A 104 -37.87 -49.47 -13.48
N SER A 105 -38.20 -48.19 -13.42
CA SER A 105 -38.23 -47.46 -12.16
C SER A 105 -39.53 -47.83 -11.43
N ASP A 106 -39.44 -48.16 -10.14
CA ASP A 106 -40.50 -48.72 -9.27
C ASP A 106 -41.69 -47.76 -8.98
N ASN A 107 -41.93 -46.81 -9.88
CA ASN A 107 -43.01 -45.84 -9.84
C ASN A 107 -43.90 -45.93 -11.09
N GLY A 108 -43.53 -46.66 -12.15
CA GLY A 108 -44.40 -46.86 -13.32
C GLY A 108 -44.82 -45.57 -14.07
N ILE A 109 -44.23 -44.42 -13.72
CA ILE A 109 -44.53 -43.12 -14.34
C ILE A 109 -43.71 -43.01 -15.62
N MET A 110 -44.38 -43.09 -16.77
CA MET A 110 -43.81 -42.71 -18.05
C MET A 110 -43.37 -41.24 -17.98
N GLN A 111 -42.06 -40.99 -18.13
CA GLN A 111 -41.53 -39.62 -18.20
C GLN A 111 -41.88 -39.04 -19.57
N ILE A 112 -42.70 -38.00 -19.58
CA ILE A 112 -43.01 -37.24 -20.80
C ILE A 112 -41.73 -36.45 -21.13
N PRO A 113 -41.15 -36.60 -22.34
CA PRO A 113 -39.96 -35.86 -22.73
C PRO A 113 -40.14 -34.35 -22.59
N ALA A 114 -39.07 -33.60 -22.35
CA ALA A 114 -39.12 -32.14 -22.43
C ALA A 114 -39.68 -31.71 -23.79
N THR A 115 -40.52 -30.67 -23.80
CA THR A 115 -41.25 -30.26 -25.01
C THR A 115 -40.89 -28.87 -25.46
N THR A 116 -41.01 -28.66 -26.77
CA THR A 116 -40.94 -27.36 -27.42
C THR A 116 -42.20 -27.12 -28.25
N ASP A 117 -42.50 -25.85 -28.52
CA ASP A 117 -43.68 -25.44 -29.28
C ASP A 117 -43.40 -25.53 -30.78
N ASP A 118 -44.40 -25.97 -31.54
CA ASP A 118 -44.37 -25.99 -33.01
C ASP A 118 -45.70 -25.46 -33.52
N SER A 119 -45.69 -24.18 -33.91
CA SER A 119 -46.86 -23.48 -34.41
C SER A 119 -47.37 -24.05 -35.74
N GLU A 120 -46.56 -24.81 -36.49
CA GLU A 120 -46.97 -25.45 -37.74
C GLU A 120 -47.59 -26.84 -37.51
N PHE A 121 -47.46 -27.38 -36.30
CA PHE A 121 -48.06 -28.66 -35.92
C PHE A 121 -49.54 -28.51 -35.51
N GLU A 122 -50.34 -27.99 -36.43
CA GLU A 122 -51.79 -27.93 -36.29
C GLU A 122 -52.46 -29.18 -36.88
N GLY A 123 -53.55 -29.64 -36.26
CA GLY A 123 -54.31 -30.75 -36.82
C GLY A 123 -55.61 -31.03 -36.08
N LYS A 124 -56.63 -31.50 -36.82
CA LYS A 124 -57.98 -31.72 -36.31
C LYS A 124 -58.18 -33.07 -35.61
N ASP A 125 -57.17 -33.93 -35.55
CA ASP A 125 -57.29 -35.27 -34.95
C ASP A 125 -57.82 -35.20 -33.51
N PHE A 126 -58.79 -36.09 -33.24
CA PHE A 126 -59.59 -36.10 -32.03
C PHE A 126 -59.14 -37.24 -31.11
N VAL A 127 -57.88 -37.21 -30.68
CA VAL A 127 -57.38 -38.16 -29.68
C VAL A 127 -57.78 -37.64 -28.30
N LEU A 128 -58.54 -38.44 -27.56
CA LEU A 128 -58.92 -38.16 -26.18
C LEU A 128 -58.06 -38.97 -25.24
N CYS A 129 -57.58 -38.33 -24.17
CA CYS A 129 -56.99 -39.04 -23.05
C CYS A 129 -58.05 -39.92 -22.38
N HIS A 130 -57.79 -41.22 -22.24
CA HIS A 130 -58.74 -42.16 -21.63
C HIS A 130 -58.98 -41.90 -20.14
N GLU A 131 -57.99 -41.37 -19.41
CA GLU A 131 -58.12 -41.10 -17.97
C GLU A 131 -58.79 -39.76 -17.70
N HIS A 132 -58.48 -38.73 -18.50
CA HIS A 132 -58.91 -37.36 -18.24
C HIS A 132 -60.02 -36.87 -19.17
N TRP A 133 -60.36 -37.64 -20.21
CA TRP A 133 -61.37 -37.32 -21.23
C TRP A 133 -61.18 -35.95 -21.89
N LYS A 134 -59.94 -35.44 -21.87
CA LYS A 134 -59.55 -34.19 -22.54
C LYS A 134 -58.86 -34.49 -23.86
N ARG A 135 -58.95 -33.54 -24.78
CA ARG A 135 -58.22 -33.59 -26.05
C ARG A 135 -56.72 -33.64 -25.79
N ALA A 136 -56.01 -34.52 -26.50
CA ALA A 136 -54.57 -34.58 -26.45
C ALA A 136 -53.95 -33.30 -27.04
N GLU A 137 -52.89 -32.82 -26.40
CA GLU A 137 -52.04 -31.74 -26.87
C GLU A 137 -51.04 -32.27 -27.90
N ARG A 138 -50.72 -31.41 -28.86
CA ARG A 138 -49.71 -31.63 -29.90
C ARG A 138 -48.40 -31.02 -29.41
N LEU A 139 -47.37 -31.84 -29.28
CA LEU A 139 -46.09 -31.42 -28.70
C LEU A 139 -44.93 -31.93 -29.57
N VAL A 140 -43.79 -31.24 -29.48
CA VAL A 140 -42.54 -31.67 -30.10
C VAL A 140 -41.54 -31.99 -29.01
N ALA A 141 -40.90 -33.15 -29.10
CA ALA A 141 -39.89 -33.56 -28.14
C ALA A 141 -38.60 -32.73 -28.34
N PHE A 142 -38.04 -32.27 -27.23
CA PHE A 142 -36.80 -31.49 -27.16
C PHE A 142 -35.83 -32.16 -26.19
N GLU A 143 -35.70 -33.48 -26.29
CA GLU A 143 -34.85 -34.25 -25.39
C GLU A 143 -34.39 -35.56 -26.05
N GLY A 144 -33.11 -35.89 -25.85
CA GLY A 144 -32.50 -37.15 -26.26
C GLY A 144 -32.66 -37.46 -27.76
N ILE A 145 -32.75 -38.76 -28.07
CA ILE A 145 -32.88 -39.24 -29.46
C ILE A 145 -34.22 -38.88 -30.10
N TYR A 146 -35.20 -38.42 -29.33
CA TYR A 146 -36.52 -38.06 -29.84
C TYR A 146 -36.63 -36.60 -30.26
N THR A 147 -35.55 -35.84 -30.12
CA THR A 147 -35.50 -34.41 -30.46
C THR A 147 -36.07 -34.14 -31.85
N GLY A 148 -37.01 -33.21 -31.93
CA GLY A 148 -37.69 -32.79 -33.15
C GLY A 148 -38.85 -33.68 -33.59
N ARG A 149 -39.17 -34.78 -32.87
CA ARG A 149 -40.31 -35.64 -33.22
C ARG A 149 -41.60 -35.13 -32.58
N ARG A 150 -42.69 -35.19 -33.35
CA ARG A 150 -44.03 -34.81 -32.93
C ARG A 150 -44.74 -35.96 -32.22
N PHE A 151 -45.40 -35.63 -31.12
CA PHE A 151 -46.21 -36.58 -30.35
C PHE A 151 -47.46 -35.93 -29.76
N LEU A 152 -48.43 -36.78 -29.42
CA LEU A 152 -49.64 -36.41 -28.71
C LEU A 152 -49.48 -36.78 -27.24
N ALA A 153 -49.77 -35.83 -26.35
CA ALA A 153 -49.75 -36.05 -24.91
C ALA A 153 -51.03 -35.54 -24.24
N CYS A 154 -51.27 -35.94 -23.01
CA CYS A 154 -52.41 -35.42 -22.27
C CYS A 154 -52.24 -33.93 -21.95
N ALA A 155 -53.30 -33.15 -22.15
CA ALA A 155 -53.35 -31.72 -21.82
C ALA A 155 -53.35 -31.40 -20.31
N VAL A 156 -53.60 -32.41 -19.46
CA VAL A 156 -53.65 -32.22 -18.01
C VAL A 156 -52.24 -32.26 -17.44
N LYS A 157 -51.73 -31.08 -17.06
CA LYS A 157 -50.42 -30.91 -16.42
C LYS A 157 -50.46 -31.10 -14.90
N ASP A 158 -51.63 -30.91 -14.28
CA ASP A 158 -51.83 -30.96 -12.84
C ASP A 158 -52.52 -32.27 -12.42
N GLY A 159 -51.77 -33.37 -12.36
CA GLY A 159 -52.29 -34.68 -11.99
C GLY A 159 -51.27 -35.80 -12.14
N LYS A 160 -51.65 -37.05 -11.82
CA LYS A 160 -50.83 -38.22 -12.19
C LYS A 160 -50.68 -38.21 -13.72
N ASN A 161 -49.44 -38.34 -14.20
CA ASN A 161 -49.19 -38.52 -15.63
C ASN A 161 -49.96 -39.77 -16.08
N CYS A 162 -51.06 -39.58 -16.82
CA CYS A 162 -51.84 -40.68 -17.41
C CYS A 162 -51.09 -41.49 -18.47
N GLY A 163 -49.79 -41.19 -18.68
CA GLY A 163 -48.91 -41.93 -19.56
C GLY A 163 -49.22 -41.83 -21.06
N LEU A 164 -50.21 -41.02 -21.47
CA LEU A 164 -50.53 -40.85 -22.89
C LEU A 164 -49.37 -40.16 -23.60
N VAL A 165 -48.62 -40.93 -24.39
CA VAL A 165 -47.60 -40.48 -25.33
C VAL A 165 -47.75 -41.29 -26.61
N GLU A 166 -48.27 -40.67 -27.66
CA GLU A 166 -48.43 -41.30 -28.98
C GLU A 166 -47.59 -40.56 -30.02
N TRP A 167 -46.62 -41.24 -30.64
CA TRP A 167 -45.73 -40.64 -31.63
C TRP A 167 -46.42 -40.52 -32.99
N VAL A 168 -46.42 -39.31 -33.55
CA VAL A 168 -47.00 -39.03 -34.88
C VAL A 168 -45.97 -39.29 -35.97
N ASP A 169 -44.73 -38.89 -35.74
CA ASP A 169 -43.65 -39.10 -36.70
C ASP A 169 -43.05 -40.51 -36.55
N PRO A 170 -42.57 -41.13 -37.66
CA PRO A 170 -41.83 -42.38 -37.58
C PRO A 170 -40.57 -42.22 -36.73
N SER A 171 -40.01 -43.34 -36.28
CA SER A 171 -38.70 -43.34 -35.62
C SER A 171 -37.66 -42.75 -36.56
N TRP A 172 -36.70 -42.04 -35.99
CA TRP A 172 -35.58 -41.54 -36.77
C TRP A 172 -34.80 -42.71 -37.36
N PRO A 173 -34.22 -42.57 -38.56
CA PRO A 173 -33.24 -43.52 -39.04
C PRO A 173 -32.07 -43.62 -38.04
N ALA A 174 -31.46 -44.80 -37.91
CA ALA A 174 -30.38 -45.04 -36.95
C ALA A 174 -29.24 -44.01 -37.04
N THR A 175 -28.92 -43.53 -38.25
CA THR A 175 -27.93 -42.46 -38.45
C THR A 175 -28.29 -41.18 -37.69
N MET A 176 -29.56 -40.80 -37.71
CA MET A 176 -30.05 -39.60 -37.04
C MET A 176 -30.16 -39.81 -35.52
N GLU A 177 -30.65 -40.97 -35.08
CA GLU A 177 -30.67 -41.32 -33.64
C GLU A 177 -29.27 -41.25 -33.04
N ASN A 178 -28.28 -41.84 -33.71
CA ASN A 178 -26.88 -41.80 -33.27
C ASN A 178 -26.29 -40.38 -33.26
N ALA A 179 -26.68 -39.53 -34.22
CA ALA A 179 -26.24 -38.14 -34.25
C ALA A 179 -26.84 -37.35 -33.07
N LEU A 180 -28.13 -37.53 -32.80
CA LEU A 180 -28.82 -36.91 -31.67
C LEU A 180 -28.26 -37.40 -30.33
N SER A 181 -28.03 -38.71 -30.17
CA SER A 181 -27.37 -39.26 -28.98
C SER A 181 -26.04 -38.57 -28.71
N LYS A 182 -25.17 -38.47 -29.72
CA LYS A 182 -23.86 -37.82 -29.56
C LYS A 182 -23.97 -36.34 -29.22
N LEU A 183 -24.90 -35.62 -29.83
CA LEU A 183 -25.11 -34.20 -29.54
C LEU A 183 -25.57 -33.98 -28.09
N TRP A 184 -26.49 -34.81 -27.60
CA TRP A 184 -26.94 -34.76 -26.21
C TRP A 184 -25.85 -35.19 -25.22
N ASP A 185 -25.08 -36.23 -25.53
CA ASP A 185 -23.92 -36.64 -24.73
C ASP A 185 -22.92 -35.49 -24.58
N MET A 186 -22.59 -34.82 -25.70
CA MET A 186 -21.71 -33.65 -25.72
C MET A 186 -22.30 -32.48 -24.92
N TYR A 187 -23.60 -32.23 -25.03
CA TYR A 187 -24.28 -31.17 -24.29
C TYR A 187 -24.24 -31.42 -22.78
N GLU A 188 -24.59 -32.63 -22.34
CA GLU A 188 -24.59 -32.99 -20.92
C GLU A 188 -23.18 -33.05 -20.34
N GLU A 189 -22.19 -33.53 -21.10
CA GLU A 189 -20.79 -33.43 -20.70
C GLU A 189 -20.34 -31.99 -20.56
N SER A 190 -20.67 -31.13 -21.53
CA SER A 190 -20.36 -29.71 -21.48
C SER A 190 -21.03 -29.01 -20.29
N LYS A 191 -22.27 -29.38 -19.96
CA LYS A 191 -22.99 -28.88 -18.79
C LYS A 191 -22.31 -29.32 -17.49
N ARG A 192 -21.96 -30.60 -17.35
CA ARG A 192 -21.23 -31.14 -16.20
C ARG A 192 -19.89 -30.44 -16.00
N ASN A 193 -19.10 -30.29 -17.06
CA ASN A 193 -17.79 -29.63 -17.00
C ASN A 193 -17.92 -28.18 -16.50
N ARG A 194 -18.93 -27.43 -16.97
CA ARG A 194 -19.18 -26.06 -16.46
C ARG A 194 -19.52 -26.05 -14.97
N THR A 195 -20.35 -26.99 -14.51
CA THR A 195 -20.70 -27.09 -13.08
C THR A 195 -19.49 -27.42 -12.23
N GLU A 196 -18.64 -28.35 -12.69
CA GLU A 196 -17.39 -28.71 -12.04
C GLU A 196 -16.40 -27.52 -11.99
N ASP A 197 -16.19 -26.84 -13.11
CA ASP A 197 -15.35 -25.64 -13.19
C ASP A 197 -15.87 -24.52 -12.26
N ASN A 198 -17.19 -24.29 -12.22
CA ASN A 198 -17.81 -23.33 -11.33
C ASN A 198 -17.56 -23.69 -9.85
N LEU A 199 -17.66 -24.97 -9.50
CA LEU A 199 -17.39 -25.46 -8.16
C LEU A 199 -15.92 -25.29 -7.79
N MET A 200 -15.00 -25.68 -8.67
CA MET A 200 -13.56 -25.54 -8.47
C MET A 200 -13.14 -24.07 -8.36
N ASN A 201 -13.71 -23.20 -9.20
CA ASN A 201 -13.49 -21.75 -9.12
C ASN A 201 -14.03 -21.18 -7.80
N SER A 202 -15.21 -21.62 -7.35
CA SER A 202 -15.77 -21.23 -6.05
C SER A 202 -14.82 -21.57 -4.89
N PHE A 203 -14.26 -22.79 -4.86
CA PHE A 203 -13.26 -23.17 -3.86
C PHE A 203 -12.00 -22.32 -3.94
N ALA A 204 -11.47 -22.06 -5.14
CA ALA A 204 -10.29 -21.22 -5.33
C ALA A 204 -10.52 -19.78 -4.83
N VAL A 205 -11.66 -19.19 -5.18
CA VAL A 205 -12.06 -17.84 -4.71
C VAL A 205 -12.20 -17.81 -3.19
N HIS A 206 -12.80 -18.84 -2.58
CA HIS A 206 -12.92 -18.92 -1.13
C HIS A 206 -11.53 -18.94 -0.44
N ASN A 207 -10.62 -19.80 -0.91
CA ASN A 207 -9.26 -19.91 -0.38
C ASN A 207 -8.49 -18.58 -0.49
N LEU A 208 -8.49 -17.97 -1.68
CA LEU A 208 -7.84 -16.67 -1.90
C LEU A 208 -8.45 -15.56 -1.04
N THR A 209 -9.76 -15.62 -0.81
CA THR A 209 -10.45 -14.66 0.08
C THR A 209 -9.98 -14.83 1.53
N GLN A 210 -9.82 -16.07 2.02
CA GLN A 210 -9.29 -16.32 3.34
C GLN A 210 -7.84 -15.82 3.50
N GLU A 211 -6.98 -16.09 2.53
CA GLU A 211 -5.59 -15.60 2.55
C GLU A 211 -5.53 -14.07 2.53
N LYS A 212 -6.36 -13.43 1.71
CA LYS A 212 -6.48 -11.97 1.68
C LYS A 212 -6.85 -11.41 3.05
N ILE A 213 -7.80 -12.02 3.77
CA ILE A 213 -8.19 -11.57 5.11
C ILE A 213 -7.02 -11.70 6.10
N LYS A 214 -6.30 -12.82 6.07
CA LYS A 214 -5.12 -13.05 6.93
C LYS A 214 -4.03 -12.02 6.67
N LEU A 215 -3.72 -11.77 5.39
CA LEU A 215 -2.72 -10.79 4.99
C LEU A 215 -3.15 -9.37 5.38
N GLN A 216 -4.43 -9.03 5.21
CA GLN A 216 -4.95 -7.72 5.62
C GLN A 216 -4.77 -7.50 7.13
N ALA A 217 -5.10 -8.49 7.96
CA ALA A 217 -4.90 -8.39 9.41
C ALA A 217 -3.42 -8.23 9.79
N SER A 218 -2.52 -8.94 9.12
CA SER A 218 -1.07 -8.77 9.32
C SER A 218 -0.57 -7.39 8.89
N TYR A 219 -1.12 -6.86 7.79
CA TYR A 219 -0.78 -5.53 7.31
C TYR A 219 -1.25 -4.44 8.28
N ASP A 220 -2.50 -4.52 8.74
CA ASP A 220 -3.08 -3.56 9.70
C ASP A 220 -2.30 -3.57 11.02
N LYS A 221 -1.87 -4.75 11.49
CA LYS A 221 -0.97 -4.88 12.64
C LYS A 221 0.36 -4.18 12.40
N LEU A 222 1.01 -4.40 11.26
CA LEU A 222 2.29 -3.77 10.94
C LEU A 222 2.17 -2.25 10.86
N VAL A 223 1.08 -1.73 10.29
CA VAL A 223 0.79 -0.30 10.27
C VAL A 223 0.68 0.24 11.70
N GLY A 224 -0.02 -0.47 12.59
CA GLY A 224 -0.10 -0.12 14.01
C GLY A 224 1.27 -0.11 14.71
N ASP A 225 2.08 -1.15 14.49
CA ASP A 225 3.43 -1.25 15.06
C ASP A 225 4.34 -0.11 14.59
N VAL A 226 4.28 0.26 13.29
CA VAL A 226 5.03 1.39 12.74
C VAL A 226 4.56 2.72 13.34
N GLN A 227 3.24 2.92 13.49
CA GLN A 227 2.70 4.14 14.12
C GLN A 227 3.18 4.27 15.56
N ALA A 228 3.14 3.18 16.34
CA ALA A 228 3.64 3.18 17.72
C ALA A 228 5.14 3.51 17.82
N LEU A 229 5.95 3.03 16.87
CA LEU A 229 7.37 3.37 16.81
C LEU A 229 7.60 4.84 16.47
N LEU A 230 6.79 5.42 15.58
CA LEU A 230 6.86 6.84 15.26
C LEU A 230 6.52 7.71 16.48
N ASP A 231 5.44 7.36 17.19
CA ASP A 231 5.00 8.09 18.38
C ASP A 231 6.05 8.02 19.51
N GLU A 232 6.65 6.85 19.75
CA GLU A 232 7.72 6.68 20.73
C GLU A 232 8.98 7.47 20.33
N ASN A 233 9.33 7.49 19.04
CA ASN A 233 10.46 8.26 18.55
C ASN A 233 10.24 9.77 18.71
N GLU A 234 9.02 10.26 18.44
CA GLU A 234 8.66 11.66 18.69
C GLU A 234 8.75 12.01 20.18
N ARG A 235 8.24 11.14 21.06
CA ARG A 235 8.34 11.33 22.52
C ARG A 235 9.79 11.40 22.98
N ARG A 236 10.68 10.54 22.46
CA ARG A 236 12.12 10.59 22.74
C ARG A 236 12.74 11.91 22.27
N ALA A 237 12.45 12.34 21.04
CA ALA A 237 12.95 13.61 20.51
C ALA A 237 12.50 14.82 21.36
N GLN A 238 11.27 14.80 21.89
CA GLN A 238 10.80 15.85 22.80
C GLN A 238 11.53 15.85 24.15
N MET A 239 11.81 14.67 24.70
CA MET A 239 12.57 14.54 25.95
C MET A 239 14.04 14.90 25.79
N GLU A 240 14.66 14.69 24.63
CA GLU A 240 16.04 15.13 24.39
C GLU A 240 16.16 16.66 24.26
N ARG A 241 15.14 17.33 23.71
CA ARG A 241 15.15 18.79 23.54
C ARG A 241 14.92 19.58 24.83
N LYS A 242 14.07 19.10 25.74
CA LYS A 242 13.63 19.87 26.93
C LYS A 242 14.66 20.06 28.07
N PRO A 243 15.50 19.08 28.46
CA PRO A 243 16.30 19.19 29.68
C PRO A 243 17.52 20.10 29.51
N ASP A 244 18.08 20.20 28.30
CA ASP A 244 19.31 20.94 28.07
C ASP A 244 19.04 22.43 27.77
N GLU A 245 17.94 22.74 27.08
CA GLU A 245 17.57 24.13 26.76
C GLU A 245 17.20 24.93 28.02
N SER A 246 16.44 24.32 28.94
CA SER A 246 16.06 24.96 30.21
C SER A 246 17.28 25.23 31.12
N LYS A 247 18.17 24.23 31.27
CA LYS A 247 19.40 24.38 32.07
C LYS A 247 20.38 25.38 31.46
N LEU A 248 20.46 25.43 30.13
CA LEU A 248 21.31 26.39 29.44
C LEU A 248 20.76 27.81 29.59
N GLN A 249 19.44 27.99 29.51
CA GLN A 249 18.77 29.26 29.73
C GLN A 249 19.00 29.79 31.16
N GLU A 250 18.85 28.94 32.18
CA GLU A 250 19.12 29.32 33.57
C GLU A 250 20.58 29.77 33.78
N LYS A 251 21.54 29.05 33.20
CA LYS A 251 22.96 29.45 33.22
C LYS A 251 23.21 30.76 32.48
N TYR A 252 22.53 30.98 31.35
CA TYR A 252 22.64 32.21 30.58
C TYR A 252 22.14 33.42 31.40
N ASP A 253 20.98 33.28 32.04
CA ASP A 253 20.41 34.34 32.87
C ASP A 253 21.27 34.64 34.10
N MET A 254 21.86 33.61 34.72
CA MET A 254 22.83 33.79 35.81
C MET A 254 24.06 34.59 35.37
N VAL A 255 24.68 34.22 34.23
CA VAL A 255 25.86 34.93 33.70
C VAL A 255 25.52 36.37 33.34
N LYS A 256 24.34 36.63 32.76
CA LYS A 256 23.86 37.98 32.46
C LYS A 256 23.73 38.83 33.73
N ASN A 257 23.12 38.28 34.78
CA ASN A 257 22.96 38.97 36.07
C ASN A 257 24.29 39.26 36.77
N LEU A 258 25.23 38.30 36.73
CA LEU A 258 26.60 38.50 37.24
C LEU A 258 27.32 39.61 36.47
N THR A 259 27.18 39.65 35.15
CA THR A 259 27.78 40.70 34.30
C THR A 259 27.22 42.09 34.64
N VAL A 260 25.89 42.21 34.81
CA VAL A 260 25.24 43.47 35.22
C VAL A 260 25.71 43.90 36.61
N SER A 261 25.79 42.96 37.55
CA SER A 261 26.26 43.21 38.92
C SER A 261 27.72 43.66 38.94
N GLN A 262 28.58 43.00 38.16
CA GLN A 262 30.00 43.36 38.02
C GLN A 262 30.15 44.76 37.42
N ALA A 263 29.38 45.11 36.38
CA ALA A 263 29.39 46.46 35.81
C ALA A 263 28.96 47.54 36.82
N SER A 264 28.01 47.20 37.70
CA SER A 264 27.59 48.09 38.80
C SER A 264 28.71 48.31 39.82
N VAL A 265 29.37 47.23 40.27
CA VAL A 265 30.50 47.31 41.19
C VAL A 265 31.65 48.12 40.58
N ILE A 266 31.99 47.88 39.32
CA ILE A 266 33.03 48.64 38.60
C ILE A 266 32.68 50.14 38.53
N ARG A 267 31.42 50.49 38.22
CA ARG A 267 30.98 51.89 38.22
C ARG A 267 31.13 52.53 39.60
N ASN A 268 30.69 51.84 40.66
CA ASN A 268 30.77 52.34 42.03
C ASN A 268 32.23 52.53 42.47
N MET A 269 33.12 51.60 42.14
CA MET A 269 34.56 51.73 42.41
C MET A 269 35.18 52.89 41.63
N LYS A 270 34.84 53.05 40.35
CA LYS A 270 35.30 54.20 39.54
C LYS A 270 34.84 55.53 40.13
N LEU A 271 33.58 55.63 40.58
CA LEU A 271 33.07 56.84 41.22
C LEU A 271 33.84 57.16 42.52
N LYS A 272 34.06 56.16 43.38
CA LYS A 272 34.88 56.35 44.60
C LYS A 272 36.31 56.81 44.28
N LEU A 273 36.94 56.23 43.26
CA LEU A 273 38.28 56.63 42.83
C LEU A 273 38.32 58.07 42.30
N VAL A 274 37.29 58.51 41.56
CA VAL A 274 37.18 59.90 41.10
C VAL A 274 36.99 60.85 42.28
N GLU A 275 36.12 60.51 43.23
CA GLU A 275 35.88 61.32 44.42
C GLU A 275 37.17 61.51 45.24
N GLU A 276 37.87 60.42 45.55
CA GLU A 276 39.16 60.49 46.26
C GLU A 276 40.22 61.27 45.46
N LYS A 277 40.26 61.11 44.13
CA LYS A 277 41.14 61.91 43.27
C LYS A 277 40.83 63.40 43.34
N THR A 278 39.56 63.80 43.36
CA THR A 278 39.17 65.21 43.50
C THR A 278 39.53 65.80 44.86
N LYS A 279 39.39 65.02 45.95
CA LYS A 279 39.83 65.44 47.30
C LYS A 279 41.33 65.65 47.35
N LEU A 280 42.11 64.69 46.83
CA LEU A 280 43.57 64.81 46.77
C LEU A 280 44.02 65.98 45.90
N GLN A 281 43.36 66.22 44.76
CA GLN A 281 43.66 67.37 43.92
C GLN A 281 43.42 68.69 44.66
N ALA A 282 42.29 68.81 45.37
CA ALA A 282 42.02 70.00 46.19
C ALA A 282 43.08 70.23 47.28
N HIS A 283 43.59 69.16 47.90
CA HIS A 283 44.70 69.26 48.86
C HIS A 283 46.02 69.71 48.20
N ILE A 284 46.31 69.25 46.97
CA ILE A 284 47.49 69.70 46.21
C ILE A 284 47.36 71.20 45.90
N ASP A 285 46.22 71.64 45.38
CA ASP A 285 45.99 73.04 45.01
C ASP A 285 46.12 73.99 46.22
N GLU A 286 45.66 73.57 47.41
CA GLU A 286 45.82 74.34 48.66
C GLU A 286 47.29 74.41 49.10
N LEU A 287 48.04 73.31 49.00
CA LEU A 287 49.47 73.30 49.31
C LEU A 287 50.26 74.19 48.34
N GLU A 288 49.95 74.16 47.05
CA GLU A 288 50.57 75.05 46.05
C GLU A 288 50.32 76.52 46.40
N LYS A 289 49.10 76.88 46.81
CA LYS A 289 48.78 78.23 47.28
C LYS A 289 49.60 78.64 48.51
N VAL A 290 49.77 77.77 49.49
CA VAL A 290 50.62 78.03 50.67
C VAL A 290 52.08 78.20 50.27
N VAL A 291 52.58 77.38 49.33
CA VAL A 291 53.95 77.50 48.81
C VAL A 291 54.15 78.84 48.10
N GLU A 292 53.23 79.26 47.25
CA GLU A 292 53.31 80.55 46.54
C GLU A 292 53.21 81.74 47.52
N GLN A 293 52.35 81.66 48.54
CA GLN A 293 52.34 82.65 49.63
C GLN A 293 53.67 82.69 50.38
N THR A 294 54.29 81.54 50.63
CA THR A 294 55.57 81.45 51.35
C THR A 294 56.72 81.99 50.51
N LYS A 295 56.77 81.68 49.20
CA LYS A 295 57.71 82.29 48.26
C LYS A 295 57.57 83.81 48.20
N ALA A 296 56.34 84.32 48.14
CA ALA A 296 56.09 85.76 48.14
C ALA A 296 56.61 86.44 49.42
N LYS A 297 56.38 85.83 50.59
CA LYS A 297 56.93 86.31 51.87
C LYS A 297 58.46 86.28 51.88
N LEU A 298 59.09 85.21 51.41
CA LEU A 298 60.55 85.09 51.30
C LEU A 298 61.14 86.17 50.39
N ASN A 299 60.53 86.42 49.23
CA ASN A 299 60.96 87.49 48.33
C ASN A 299 60.83 88.87 48.97
N GLY A 300 59.77 89.11 49.74
CA GLY A 300 59.60 90.34 50.52
C GLY A 300 60.68 90.53 51.59
N ILE A 301 61.04 89.47 52.33
CA ILE A 301 62.15 89.52 53.30
C ILE A 301 63.48 89.78 52.59
N LYS A 302 63.72 89.13 51.44
CA LYS A 302 64.95 89.33 50.66
C LYS A 302 65.11 90.78 50.20
N ALA A 303 64.02 91.42 49.75
CA ALA A 303 64.03 92.83 49.35
C ALA A 303 64.40 93.80 50.50
N ILE A 304 64.11 93.45 51.76
CA ILE A 304 64.49 94.26 52.94
C ILE A 304 65.99 94.13 53.25
N LEU A 305 66.61 93.00 52.92
CA LEU A 305 68.04 92.73 53.22
C LEU A 305 69.00 93.30 52.16
N ASP A 306 68.49 93.69 50.99
CA ASP A 306 69.29 94.22 49.87
C ASP A 306 69.30 95.77 49.81
N GLU A 307 68.71 96.48 50.80
CA GLU A 307 68.78 97.94 51.05
C GLU A 307 69.74 98.31 52.20
#